data_AF-A0A7J6N1Z1-F1
#
_entry.id   AF-A0A7J6N1Z1-F1
#
_cell.length_a   1.000
_cell.length_b   1.000
_cell.length_c   1.000
_cell.angle_alpha   90.00
_cell.angle_beta   90.00
_cell.angle_gamma   90.00
#
_symmetry.space_group_name_H-M   'P 1'
#
loop_
_entity.id
_entity.type
_entity.pdbx_description
1 polymer ?
#
loop_
_entity_poly.entity_id
_entity_poly.type
_entity_poly.pdbx_seq_one_letter_code
_entity_poly.pdbx_strand_id
1 'polypeptide(L)'
;MALLSFSTILLTISTALAAVTDSSAARHEFLKNGTVEILEYKTKPTYSANDEFEIFFGEYRIASWFVSMAPWNIYHGGLQFRCERTNYTYTIDYNAKFDFNITHFLVPTEQYQGEIDEDGFPTGPEVLRAIRTLASLTEASSELDSEMQNMTKFEYGWSLVRALRMALSGDMIPGLEWRNFGILRFRDFWPDEYTNRTKVGVMTGRQFDELKRWFIEDWARPKDTFDPLTIIDVQLGQRVWMSRMCHDLVEYGLKKISEMGVHLRPERPLLRDHITVYVKPGSLKLIDVRENAFNRRAVARFMRVYLNFIPQLREQFIHARDLLRKVLAMDLIPIGYFMGQYYEAEVVPPLVNYCYVPLRMPRRLADGTTVFGGVDAMNRNRSLCALQNEDVTLDNVTLTLEDRLIMLENYVDVFFNAPERRPQYRRVFMILSGTLFCLLIATAYLIMRKRI
;
A
#
# COMPACT_ATOMS: atom_id res chain seq x y z
N MET A 1 38.77 -38.03 50.34
CA MET A 1 38.97 -37.89 48.89
C MET A 1 37.65 -38.16 48.17
N ALA A 2 36.74 -37.20 48.23
CA ALA A 2 35.46 -37.24 47.50
C ALA A 2 35.01 -35.78 47.34
N LEU A 3 35.28 -35.20 46.17
CA LEU A 3 34.74 -33.93 45.68
C LEU A 3 35.20 -33.74 44.22
N LEU A 4 34.81 -34.67 43.35
CA LEU A 4 34.96 -34.57 41.89
C LEU A 4 33.82 -35.39 41.25
N SER A 5 32.60 -34.84 41.19
CA SER A 5 31.57 -35.38 40.27
C SER A 5 30.35 -34.50 39.97
N PHE A 6 30.27 -33.25 40.42
CA PHE A 6 29.11 -32.39 40.08
C PHE A 6 29.32 -31.51 38.83
N SER A 7 30.57 -31.12 38.53
CA SER A 7 30.86 -30.26 37.38
C SER A 7 30.74 -30.97 36.03
N THR A 8 31.06 -32.26 35.97
CA THR A 8 31.02 -33.02 34.71
C THR A 8 29.60 -33.31 34.25
N ILE A 9 28.66 -33.54 35.18
CA ILE A 9 27.26 -33.85 34.87
C ILE A 9 26.51 -32.60 34.37
N LEU A 10 26.79 -31.42 34.94
CA LEU A 10 26.21 -30.16 34.47
C LEU A 10 26.73 -29.78 33.06
N LEU A 11 27.98 -30.11 32.72
CA LEU A 11 28.53 -29.82 31.40
C LEU A 11 27.93 -30.73 30.31
N THR A 12 27.52 -31.96 30.65
CA THR A 12 26.87 -32.86 29.68
C THR A 12 25.40 -32.56 29.46
N ILE A 13 24.69 -32.05 30.49
CA ILE A 13 23.29 -31.62 30.33
C ILE A 13 23.21 -30.30 29.55
N SER A 14 24.16 -29.37 29.74
CA SER A 14 24.18 -28.10 29.01
C SER A 14 24.46 -28.28 27.50
N THR A 15 25.35 -29.21 27.13
CA THR A 15 25.60 -29.53 25.71
C THR A 15 24.46 -30.35 25.07
N ALA A 16 23.75 -31.17 25.85
CA ALA A 16 22.57 -31.87 25.35
C ALA A 16 21.33 -30.95 25.21
N LEU A 17 21.17 -29.94 26.07
CA LEU A 17 20.10 -28.94 25.94
C LEU A 17 20.37 -27.94 24.80
N ALA A 18 21.63 -27.54 24.59
CA ALA A 18 22.02 -26.68 23.47
C ALA A 18 21.91 -27.38 22.10
N ALA A 19 21.86 -28.72 22.07
CA ALA A 19 21.65 -29.49 20.84
C ALA A 19 20.16 -29.74 20.52
N VAL A 20 19.23 -29.42 21.42
CA VAL A 20 17.78 -29.69 21.25
C VAL A 20 16.95 -28.42 21.02
N THR A 21 17.55 -27.23 21.12
CA THR A 21 16.87 -25.97 20.78
C THR A 21 17.71 -25.18 19.78
N ASP A 22 17.54 -25.46 18.49
CA ASP A 22 17.56 -24.46 17.39
C ASP A 22 17.69 -25.15 16.02
N SER A 23 16.67 -25.94 15.65
CA SER A 23 16.53 -26.51 14.30
C SER A 23 15.75 -25.58 13.33
N SER A 24 15.54 -24.30 13.67
CA SER A 24 14.70 -23.41 12.85
C SER A 24 15.14 -21.97 12.73
N ALA A 25 16.32 -21.56 13.20
CA ALA A 25 16.80 -20.21 12.89
C ALA A 25 17.10 -20.06 11.38
N ALA A 26 16.18 -19.42 10.66
CA ALA A 26 16.40 -18.97 9.29
C ALA A 26 17.56 -17.97 9.25
N ARG A 27 18.42 -18.08 8.24
CA ARG A 27 19.48 -17.10 7.99
C ARG A 27 18.90 -15.97 7.14
N HIS A 28 18.99 -14.75 7.64
CA HIS A 28 18.66 -13.54 6.87
C HIS A 28 19.94 -13.04 6.19
N GLU A 29 19.98 -13.03 4.86
CA GLU A 29 21.03 -12.35 4.10
C GLU A 29 20.43 -11.21 3.27
N PHE A 30 20.86 -9.99 3.56
CA PHE A 30 20.53 -8.81 2.77
C PHE A 30 21.61 -8.61 1.70
N LEU A 31 21.22 -8.66 0.43
CA LEU A 31 22.12 -8.25 -0.65
C LEU A 31 22.27 -6.72 -0.67
N LYS A 32 23.41 -6.23 -1.18
CA LYS A 32 23.81 -4.81 -1.23
C LYS A 32 22.60 -3.90 -1.54
N ASN A 33 22.26 -3.02 -0.60
CA ASN A 33 21.17 -2.03 -0.59
C ASN A 33 19.83 -2.46 0.06
N GLY A 34 19.71 -3.71 0.54
CA GLY A 34 18.55 -4.13 1.33
C GLY A 34 17.22 -4.15 0.56
N THR A 35 17.28 -4.36 -0.76
CA THR A 35 16.14 -4.52 -1.68
C THR A 35 15.80 -5.98 -1.95
N VAL A 36 16.71 -6.90 -1.61
CA VAL A 36 16.50 -8.35 -1.69
C VAL A 36 16.71 -8.93 -0.30
N GLU A 37 15.74 -9.71 0.15
CA GLU A 37 15.77 -10.49 1.37
C GLU A 37 15.73 -11.96 1.01
N ILE A 38 16.77 -12.68 1.43
CA ILE A 38 16.87 -14.12 1.25
C ILE A 38 16.65 -14.77 2.63
N LEU A 39 15.54 -15.50 2.75
CA LEU A 39 15.15 -16.26 3.92
C LEU A 39 15.39 -17.74 3.63
N GLU A 40 16.42 -18.30 4.28
CA GLU A 40 16.87 -19.66 4.02
C GLU A 40 16.95 -20.49 5.30
N TYR A 41 16.44 -21.74 5.25
CA TYR A 41 16.71 -22.76 6.25
C TYR A 41 18.18 -23.18 6.25
N LYS A 42 18.68 -23.56 7.43
CA LYS A 42 20.07 -24.00 7.68
C LYS A 42 20.49 -25.19 6.82
N THR A 43 19.56 -26.06 6.40
CA THR A 43 19.85 -27.26 5.61
C THR A 43 18.96 -27.35 4.38
N LYS A 44 19.53 -27.10 3.21
CA LYS A 44 18.80 -27.21 1.94
C LYS A 44 19.03 -28.57 1.31
N PRO A 45 17.99 -29.34 0.97
CA PRO A 45 18.16 -30.48 0.10
C PRO A 45 18.67 -30.00 -1.26
N THR A 46 19.71 -30.65 -1.77
CA THR A 46 20.26 -30.34 -3.08
C THR A 46 19.35 -30.89 -4.18
N TYR A 47 18.95 -30.03 -5.11
CA TYR A 47 18.30 -30.43 -6.36
C TYR A 47 19.30 -30.37 -7.53
N SER A 48 19.04 -31.18 -8.55
CA SER A 48 19.82 -31.22 -9.78
C SER A 48 19.26 -30.27 -10.83
N ALA A 49 20.08 -29.91 -11.82
CA ALA A 49 19.65 -29.10 -12.96
C ALA A 49 18.49 -29.72 -13.77
N ASN A 50 18.31 -31.04 -13.68
CA ASN A 50 17.29 -31.79 -14.40
C ASN A 50 16.08 -32.14 -13.53
N ASP A 51 16.10 -31.81 -12.22
CA ASP A 51 14.94 -32.07 -11.35
C ASP A 51 13.75 -31.22 -11.81
N GLU A 52 12.54 -31.78 -11.70
CA GLU A 52 11.33 -31.05 -12.05
C GLU A 52 10.82 -30.21 -10.89
N PHE A 53 10.43 -28.97 -11.21
CA PHE A 53 9.80 -28.02 -10.33
C PHE A 53 8.40 -27.73 -10.82
N GLU A 54 7.41 -28.12 -10.03
CA GLU A 54 6.04 -27.64 -10.20
C GLU A 54 5.96 -26.16 -9.85
N ILE A 55 5.21 -25.41 -10.63
CA ILE A 55 5.05 -23.96 -10.50
C ILE A 55 3.63 -23.70 -10.04
N PHE A 56 3.49 -22.87 -9.02
CA PHE A 56 2.22 -22.46 -8.45
C PHE A 56 2.12 -20.94 -8.41
N PHE A 57 0.94 -20.42 -8.68
CA PHE A 57 0.54 -19.09 -8.25
C PHE A 57 -0.06 -19.22 -6.86
N GLY A 58 0.64 -18.67 -5.86
CA GLY A 58 0.18 -18.61 -4.48
C GLY A 58 -0.53 -17.29 -4.23
N GLU A 59 -1.66 -17.35 -3.52
CA GLU A 59 -2.37 -16.19 -3.01
C GLU A 59 -2.67 -16.31 -1.52
N TYR A 60 -2.58 -15.17 -0.82
CA TYR A 60 -3.20 -15.01 0.49
C TYR A 60 -3.97 -13.70 0.57
N ARG A 61 -5.02 -13.69 1.40
CA ARG A 61 -5.82 -12.50 1.63
C ARG A 61 -5.04 -11.56 2.55
N ILE A 62 -4.59 -10.41 2.04
CA ILE A 62 -3.90 -9.39 2.85
C ILE A 62 -4.90 -8.82 3.86
N ALA A 63 -6.08 -8.47 3.34
CA ALA A 63 -7.12 -7.92 4.16
C ALA A 63 -8.48 -8.22 3.53
N SER A 64 -9.41 -8.59 4.41
CA SER A 64 -10.83 -8.39 4.18
C SER A 64 -11.07 -6.89 4.24
N TRP A 65 -10.82 -6.17 3.16
CA TRP A 65 -11.26 -4.79 3.17
C TRP A 65 -12.78 -4.83 3.30
N PHE A 66 -13.29 -4.37 4.45
CA PHE A 66 -14.65 -3.87 4.54
C PHE A 66 -14.71 -2.57 3.74
N VAL A 67 -14.36 -2.60 2.45
CA VAL A 67 -15.00 -1.66 1.56
C VAL A 67 -16.43 -2.18 1.53
N SER A 68 -17.30 -1.57 2.32
CA SER A 68 -18.75 -1.76 2.19
C SER A 68 -19.23 -1.57 0.74
N MET A 69 -18.36 -1.03 -0.14
CA MET A 69 -18.58 -0.64 -1.52
C MET A 69 -17.65 -1.32 -2.55
N ALA A 70 -16.70 -2.20 -2.17
CA ALA A 70 -15.95 -3.05 -3.12
C ALA A 70 -16.10 -4.51 -2.66
N PRO A 71 -16.92 -5.31 -3.35
CA PRO A 71 -17.39 -6.61 -2.85
C PRO A 71 -16.34 -7.74 -2.90
N TRP A 72 -15.05 -7.43 -3.09
CA TRP A 72 -13.99 -8.45 -3.20
C TRP A 72 -12.81 -8.18 -2.27
N ASN A 73 -12.15 -9.27 -1.93
CA ASN A 73 -10.97 -9.32 -1.09
C ASN A 73 -9.75 -8.80 -1.85
N ILE A 74 -8.79 -8.23 -1.10
CA ILE A 74 -7.47 -7.90 -1.64
C ILE A 74 -6.52 -9.06 -1.35
N TYR A 75 -5.80 -9.51 -2.37
CA TYR A 75 -4.88 -10.64 -2.28
C TYR A 75 -3.44 -10.20 -2.52
N HIS A 76 -2.53 -10.80 -1.76
CA HIS A 76 -1.12 -10.82 -2.07
C HIS A 76 -0.83 -12.01 -2.99
N GLY A 77 -0.07 -11.78 -4.06
CA GLY A 77 0.36 -12.83 -4.98
C GLY A 77 1.84 -13.18 -4.85
N GLY A 78 2.20 -14.44 -5.04
CA GLY A 78 3.60 -14.89 -5.12
C GLY A 78 3.75 -16.07 -6.08
N LEU A 79 4.98 -16.28 -6.56
CA LEU A 79 5.33 -17.49 -7.30
C LEU A 79 5.87 -18.53 -6.34
N GLN A 80 5.23 -19.70 -6.33
CA GLN A 80 5.58 -20.82 -5.47
C GLN A 80 6.08 -21.98 -6.31
N PHE A 81 7.07 -22.70 -5.80
CA PHE A 81 7.70 -23.80 -6.52
C PHE A 81 7.82 -25.01 -5.60
N ARG A 82 7.70 -26.22 -6.17
CA ARG A 82 7.95 -27.47 -5.46
C ARG A 82 8.80 -28.39 -6.33
N CYS A 83 9.97 -28.78 -5.83
CA CYS A 83 10.79 -29.81 -6.45
C CYS A 83 10.12 -31.17 -6.24
N GLU A 84 9.79 -31.89 -7.30
CA GLU A 84 9.07 -33.16 -7.22
C GLU A 84 9.90 -34.23 -6.47
N ARG A 85 11.20 -34.30 -6.76
CA ARG A 85 12.09 -35.33 -6.19
C ARG A 85 12.35 -35.13 -4.69
N THR A 86 12.56 -33.90 -4.25
CA THR A 86 12.92 -33.60 -2.84
C THR A 86 11.74 -33.13 -2.01
N ASN A 87 10.58 -32.89 -2.64
CA ASN A 87 9.41 -32.23 -2.05
C ASN A 87 9.74 -30.84 -1.45
N TYR A 88 10.87 -30.26 -1.82
CA TYR A 88 11.32 -28.99 -1.28
C TYR A 88 10.58 -27.83 -1.93
N THR A 89 10.21 -26.84 -1.13
CA THR A 89 9.35 -25.75 -1.59
C THR A 89 10.08 -24.41 -1.58
N TYR A 90 9.69 -23.53 -2.48
CA TYR A 90 10.18 -22.15 -2.53
C TYR A 90 9.03 -21.19 -2.77
N THR A 91 9.16 -19.98 -2.25
CA THR A 91 8.29 -18.84 -2.54
C THR A 91 9.15 -17.65 -2.97
N ILE A 92 8.78 -17.03 -4.07
CA ILE A 92 9.33 -15.75 -4.53
C ILE A 92 8.18 -14.75 -4.51
N ASP A 93 8.28 -13.73 -3.67
CA ASP A 93 7.26 -12.70 -3.51
C ASP A 93 7.85 -11.29 -3.51
N TYR A 94 7.00 -10.27 -3.68
CA TYR A 94 7.40 -8.87 -3.66
C TYR A 94 6.48 -8.07 -2.76
N ASN A 95 7.05 -7.38 -1.77
CA ASN A 95 6.33 -6.69 -0.73
C ASN A 95 6.81 -5.25 -0.58
N ALA A 96 6.03 -4.41 0.10
CA ALA A 96 6.58 -3.19 0.66
C ALA A 96 7.58 -3.55 1.78
N LYS A 97 8.70 -2.83 1.85
CA LYS A 97 9.76 -3.07 2.83
C LYS A 97 9.33 -2.65 4.24
N PHE A 98 8.72 -1.48 4.34
CA PHE A 98 8.43 -0.80 5.60
C PHE A 98 6.99 -1.03 6.07
N ASP A 99 6.60 -2.29 6.28
CA ASP A 99 5.32 -2.73 6.87
C ASP A 99 4.17 -3.08 5.87
N PHE A 100 3.21 -3.89 6.35
CA PHE A 100 1.95 -4.25 5.69
C PHE A 100 0.97 -3.07 5.62
N ASN A 101 1.24 -1.99 6.34
CA ASN A 101 0.40 -0.82 6.35
C ASN A 101 0.58 -0.01 5.05
N ILE A 102 -0.49 0.02 4.25
CA ILE A 102 -0.56 0.71 2.96
C ILE A 102 -0.07 2.16 3.00
N THR A 103 -0.13 2.77 4.17
CA THR A 103 0.13 4.19 4.38
C THR A 103 1.59 4.59 4.20
N HIS A 104 2.54 3.68 4.42
CA HIS A 104 3.98 4.01 4.33
C HIS A 104 4.48 4.16 2.89
N PHE A 105 3.79 3.57 1.90
CA PHE A 105 4.11 3.77 0.48
C PHE A 105 3.21 4.81 -0.21
N LEU A 106 2.12 5.21 0.44
CA LEU A 106 1.22 6.25 -0.07
C LEU A 106 1.62 7.66 0.38
N VAL A 107 2.33 7.77 1.52
CA VAL A 107 2.65 9.06 2.13
C VAL A 107 4.17 9.24 2.19
N PRO A 108 4.73 10.37 1.71
CA PRO A 108 6.09 10.73 2.05
C PRO A 108 6.19 11.02 3.56
N THR A 109 7.13 10.38 4.24
CA THR A 109 7.48 10.71 5.62
C THR A 109 8.50 11.84 5.63
N GLU A 110 8.52 12.68 6.65
CA GLU A 110 9.65 13.60 6.84
C GLU A 110 10.94 12.79 7.12
N GLN A 111 12.11 13.29 6.65
CA GLN A 111 13.46 12.83 6.99
C GLN A 111 13.58 13.06 8.48
N TYR A 112 13.20 12.04 9.20
CA TYR A 112 13.27 12.06 10.61
C TYR A 112 14.69 11.62 10.99
N GLN A 113 15.51 12.57 11.45
CA GLN A 113 16.88 12.34 11.90
C GLN A 113 16.99 11.75 13.31
N GLY A 114 15.87 11.36 13.94
CA GLY A 114 15.87 10.78 15.29
C GLY A 114 15.60 9.27 15.32
N GLU A 115 15.53 8.69 16.52
CA GLU A 115 15.24 7.27 16.74
C GLU A 115 13.78 6.93 16.40
N ILE A 116 13.57 5.90 15.58
CA ILE A 116 12.25 5.36 15.22
C ILE A 116 11.93 4.27 16.25
N ASP A 117 10.72 4.26 16.82
CA ASP A 117 10.32 3.19 17.74
C ASP A 117 10.11 1.84 17.02
N GLU A 118 9.85 0.80 17.80
CA GLU A 118 9.62 -0.57 17.30
C GLU A 118 8.41 -0.66 16.35
N ASP A 119 7.48 0.30 16.40
CA ASP A 119 6.28 0.38 15.55
C ASP A 119 6.48 1.24 14.29
N GLY A 120 7.71 1.74 14.05
CA GLY A 120 8.05 2.51 12.86
C GLY A 120 7.68 4.00 12.93
N PHE A 121 7.31 4.51 14.11
CA PHE A 121 6.95 5.91 14.31
C PHE A 121 8.15 6.77 14.74
N PRO A 122 8.23 8.03 14.26
CA PRO A 122 9.20 9.00 14.74
C PRO A 122 8.99 9.30 16.23
N THR A 123 9.98 9.06 17.09
CA THR A 123 9.88 9.38 18.54
C THR A 123 10.28 10.81 18.91
N GLY A 124 10.57 11.66 17.92
CA GLY A 124 11.32 12.88 18.15
C GLY A 124 10.54 14.12 17.78
N PRO A 125 10.71 15.21 18.54
CA PRO A 125 9.56 16.05 18.79
C PRO A 125 9.54 17.32 17.96
N GLU A 126 10.62 17.70 17.27
CA GLU A 126 10.87 19.12 16.98
C GLU A 126 9.99 19.70 15.85
N VAL A 127 9.81 18.97 14.74
CA VAL A 127 9.03 19.48 13.59
C VAL A 127 7.55 19.23 13.76
N LEU A 128 7.17 18.04 14.24
CA LEU A 128 5.79 17.70 14.59
C LEU A 128 5.27 18.51 15.78
N ARG A 129 6.09 18.88 16.79
CA ARG A 129 5.68 19.86 17.80
C ARG A 129 5.52 21.24 17.21
N ALA A 130 6.42 21.73 16.36
CA ALA A 130 6.28 23.07 15.78
C ALA A 130 5.00 23.21 14.92
N ILE A 131 4.69 22.18 14.12
CA ILE A 131 3.46 22.11 13.31
C ILE A 131 2.23 21.91 14.20
N ARG A 132 2.29 21.07 15.24
CA ARG A 132 1.19 20.92 16.22
C ARG A 132 0.96 22.20 16.99
N THR A 133 1.99 22.89 17.49
CA THR A 133 1.90 24.18 18.19
C THR A 133 1.28 25.27 17.32
N LEU A 134 1.57 25.29 16.02
CA LEU A 134 0.90 26.20 15.07
C LEU A 134 -0.57 25.81 14.80
N ALA A 135 -0.91 24.52 14.86
CA ALA A 135 -2.26 24.00 14.68
C ALA A 135 -3.10 23.98 15.97
N SER A 136 -2.48 24.04 17.16
CA SER A 136 -3.09 23.81 18.47
C SER A 136 -2.93 25.01 19.42
N LEU A 137 -2.95 26.24 18.89
CA LEU A 137 -2.84 27.52 19.61
C LEU A 137 -3.89 27.77 20.73
N THR A 138 -4.57 26.75 21.25
CA THR A 138 -5.49 26.88 22.38
C THR A 138 -5.05 26.20 23.67
N GLU A 139 -4.21 25.15 23.68
CA GLU A 139 -3.80 24.51 24.95
C GLU A 139 -2.40 23.85 24.82
N ALA A 140 -1.38 24.45 25.42
CA ALA A 140 -0.01 23.92 25.48
C ALA A 140 0.30 23.35 26.88
N SER A 141 0.91 22.17 26.93
CA SER A 141 1.29 21.42 28.15
C SER A 141 2.62 21.88 28.75
N SER A 142 2.75 21.81 30.08
CA SER A 142 3.90 22.27 30.88
C SER A 142 5.26 21.65 30.58
N GLU A 143 5.32 20.51 29.88
CA GLU A 143 6.59 19.91 29.42
C GLU A 143 7.24 20.68 28.25
N LEU A 144 6.47 21.52 27.54
CA LEU A 144 6.97 22.33 26.43
C LEU A 144 7.89 23.47 26.92
N ASP A 145 7.63 23.99 28.12
CA ASP A 145 8.33 25.17 28.65
C ASP A 145 9.78 24.89 29.07
N SER A 146 10.11 23.67 29.51
CA SER A 146 11.45 23.34 29.98
C SER A 146 12.46 23.13 28.84
N GLU A 147 12.03 22.58 27.70
CA GLU A 147 12.90 22.44 26.52
C GLU A 147 12.97 23.74 25.70
N MET A 148 11.88 24.53 25.66
CA MET A 148 11.89 25.86 25.01
C MET A 148 12.82 26.87 25.69
N GLN A 149 13.10 26.71 26.99
CA GLN A 149 14.03 27.59 27.72
C GLN A 149 15.51 27.43 27.30
N ASN A 150 15.86 26.30 26.64
CA ASN A 150 17.24 26.02 26.25
C ASN A 150 17.59 26.44 24.81
N MET A 151 16.62 26.82 23.99
CA MET A 151 16.88 27.42 22.68
C MET A 151 17.08 28.93 22.82
N THR A 152 18.09 29.48 22.12
CA THR A 152 18.19 30.94 22.06
C THR A 152 16.96 31.49 21.31
N LYS A 153 16.40 32.62 21.77
CA LYS A 153 15.25 33.29 21.12
C LYS A 153 15.49 33.53 19.61
N PHE A 154 16.75 33.66 19.21
CA PHE A 154 17.16 33.83 17.83
C PHE A 154 17.02 32.54 16.99
N GLU A 155 17.46 31.39 17.51
CA GLU A 155 17.31 30.09 16.84
C GLU A 155 15.84 29.69 16.70
N TYR A 156 15.03 29.96 17.72
CA TYR A 156 13.58 29.74 17.65
C TYR A 156 12.92 30.63 16.59
N GLY A 157 13.23 31.94 16.62
CA GLY A 157 12.71 32.90 15.65
C GLY A 157 13.10 32.54 14.21
N TRP A 158 14.34 32.10 13.99
CA TRP A 158 14.82 31.73 12.66
C TRP A 158 14.20 30.42 12.16
N SER A 159 14.04 29.42 13.01
CA SER A 159 13.36 28.16 12.67
C SER A 159 11.88 28.37 12.38
N LEU A 160 11.20 29.24 13.14
CA LEU A 160 9.80 29.59 12.91
C LEU A 160 9.63 30.40 11.61
N VAL A 161 10.49 31.39 11.35
CA VAL A 161 10.49 32.17 10.11
C VAL A 161 10.82 31.28 8.92
N ARG A 162 11.72 30.31 9.07
CA ARG A 162 12.04 29.33 8.03
C ARG A 162 10.85 28.42 7.75
N ALA A 163 10.23 27.84 8.77
CA ALA A 163 9.03 27.02 8.64
C ALA A 163 7.85 27.79 8.03
N LEU A 164 7.59 29.02 8.49
CA LEU A 164 6.58 29.92 7.92
C LEU A 164 6.91 30.30 6.49
N ARG A 165 8.15 30.70 6.19
CA ARG A 165 8.57 31.03 4.82
C ARG A 165 8.34 29.85 3.90
N MET A 166 8.59 28.63 4.35
CA MET A 166 8.46 27.42 3.53
C MET A 166 7.02 26.96 3.39
N ALA A 167 6.22 27.09 4.46
CA ALA A 167 4.78 26.94 4.41
C ALA A 167 4.12 27.99 3.50
N LEU A 168 4.64 29.22 3.43
CA LEU A 168 4.09 30.30 2.62
C LEU A 168 4.65 30.31 1.19
N SER A 169 5.92 29.95 0.96
CA SER A 169 6.57 29.95 -0.35
C SER A 169 6.30 28.68 -1.17
N GLY A 170 5.83 27.61 -0.52
CA GLY A 170 5.68 26.30 -1.13
C GLY A 170 7.01 25.70 -1.60
N ASP A 171 8.14 26.20 -1.08
CA ASP A 171 9.39 25.44 -1.08
C ASP A 171 9.10 24.18 -0.29
N MET A 172 9.27 23.01 -0.92
CA MET A 172 8.96 21.71 -0.34
C MET A 172 9.36 21.63 1.13
N ILE A 173 8.56 20.93 1.93
CA ILE A 173 8.98 20.47 3.26
C ILE A 173 10.32 19.74 3.05
N PRO A 174 11.46 20.29 3.50
CA PRO A 174 12.74 19.61 3.45
C PRO A 174 12.57 18.34 4.22
N GLY A 175 13.03 17.26 3.62
CA GLY A 175 12.86 15.95 4.20
C GLY A 175 11.64 15.18 3.74
N LEU A 176 10.83 15.58 2.75
CA LEU A 176 9.86 14.62 2.19
C LEU A 176 10.60 13.42 1.57
N GLU A 177 10.59 12.31 2.28
CA GLU A 177 11.18 11.03 1.93
C GLU A 177 10.07 10.01 1.71
N TRP A 178 10.09 9.41 0.53
CA TRP A 178 9.20 8.31 0.26
C TRP A 178 9.78 7.03 0.87
N ARG A 179 8.99 6.39 1.73
CA ARG A 179 9.28 5.06 2.27
C ARG A 179 8.59 3.97 1.46
N ASN A 180 8.38 4.22 0.17
CA ASN A 180 7.78 3.27 -0.76
C ASN A 180 8.79 2.22 -1.24
N PHE A 181 9.79 1.83 -0.45
CA PHE A 181 10.73 0.80 -0.88
C PHE A 181 10.02 -0.54 -0.99
N GLY A 182 10.27 -1.28 -2.05
CA GLY A 182 9.80 -2.65 -2.19
C GLY A 182 10.94 -3.66 -2.06
N ILE A 183 10.61 -4.81 -1.51
CA ILE A 183 11.52 -5.88 -1.17
C ILE A 183 11.14 -7.17 -1.91
N LEU A 184 12.10 -7.71 -2.64
CA LEU A 184 12.01 -9.05 -3.23
C LEU A 184 12.39 -10.06 -2.17
N ARG A 185 11.50 -11.00 -1.86
CA ARG A 185 11.77 -12.07 -0.90
C ARG A 185 11.91 -13.41 -1.59
N PHE A 186 12.99 -14.10 -1.27
CA PHE A 186 13.13 -15.53 -1.54
C PHE A 186 12.95 -16.27 -0.23
N ARG A 187 11.98 -17.18 -0.20
CA ARG A 187 11.75 -18.08 0.93
C ARG A 187 11.90 -19.50 0.43
N ASP A 188 12.52 -20.34 1.21
CA ASP A 188 12.69 -21.76 0.91
C ASP A 188 11.69 -22.65 1.66
N PHE A 189 10.50 -22.07 1.85
CA PHE A 189 9.26 -22.74 2.22
C PHE A 189 8.09 -22.06 1.52
N TRP A 190 6.93 -22.70 1.57
CA TRP A 190 5.65 -22.04 1.39
C TRP A 190 5.14 -21.49 2.72
N PRO A 191 5.01 -20.17 2.88
CA PRO A 191 4.41 -19.61 4.10
C PRO A 191 2.96 -20.06 4.27
N ASP A 192 2.56 -20.24 5.52
CA ASP A 192 1.22 -20.74 5.89
C ASP A 192 0.10 -19.76 5.51
N GLU A 193 0.42 -18.46 5.42
CA GLU A 193 -0.56 -17.44 5.03
C GLU A 193 -1.12 -17.69 3.62
N TYR A 194 -0.29 -18.24 2.71
CA TYR A 194 -0.71 -18.65 1.37
C TYR A 194 -1.72 -19.81 1.47
N THR A 195 -2.99 -19.45 1.50
CA THR A 195 -4.09 -20.40 1.62
C THR A 195 -4.54 -20.96 0.28
N ASN A 196 -4.24 -20.24 -0.82
CA ASN A 196 -4.67 -20.64 -2.15
C ASN A 196 -3.47 -20.84 -3.08
N ARG A 197 -3.42 -21.98 -3.76
CA ARG A 197 -2.34 -22.33 -4.69
C ARG A 197 -2.94 -22.91 -5.96
N THR A 198 -2.57 -22.37 -7.11
CA THR A 198 -2.96 -22.91 -8.42
C THR A 198 -1.72 -23.37 -9.16
N LYS A 199 -1.63 -24.64 -9.54
CA LYS A 199 -0.54 -25.09 -10.40
C LYS A 199 -0.67 -24.43 -11.77
N VAL A 200 0.43 -23.89 -12.29
CA VAL A 200 0.48 -23.18 -13.58
C VAL A 200 1.41 -23.82 -14.60
N GLY A 201 2.32 -24.70 -14.18
CA GLY A 201 3.25 -25.36 -15.09
C GLY A 201 4.28 -26.20 -14.36
N VAL A 202 5.26 -26.69 -15.13
CA VAL A 202 6.43 -27.44 -14.64
C VAL A 202 7.66 -26.93 -15.37
N MET A 203 8.77 -26.76 -14.66
CA MET A 203 10.07 -26.38 -15.22
C MET A 203 11.19 -27.28 -14.69
N THR A 204 12.37 -27.17 -15.27
CA THR A 204 13.58 -27.85 -14.77
C THR A 204 14.29 -27.03 -13.69
N GLY A 205 15.10 -27.68 -12.86
CA GLY A 205 15.95 -27.02 -11.87
C GLY A 205 16.88 -25.97 -12.48
N ARG A 206 17.40 -26.21 -13.70
CA ARG A 206 18.19 -25.23 -14.45
C ARG A 206 17.39 -23.95 -14.76
N GLN A 207 16.16 -24.10 -15.25
CA GLN A 207 15.28 -22.96 -15.52
C GLN A 207 14.91 -22.21 -14.24
N PHE A 208 14.69 -22.94 -13.13
CA PHE A 208 14.44 -22.32 -11.83
C PHE A 208 15.64 -21.50 -11.32
N ASP A 209 16.86 -22.00 -11.46
CA ASP A 209 18.08 -21.24 -11.12
C ASP A 209 18.24 -19.99 -11.99
N GLU A 210 17.95 -20.10 -13.29
CA GLU A 210 17.96 -18.96 -14.20
C GLU A 210 16.90 -17.91 -13.81
N LEU A 211 15.71 -18.35 -13.41
CA LEU A 211 14.63 -17.46 -12.98
C LEU A 211 14.99 -16.70 -11.69
N LYS A 212 15.57 -17.37 -10.69
CA LYS A 212 16.04 -16.70 -9.46
C LYS A 212 17.08 -15.64 -9.78
N ARG A 213 18.03 -15.94 -10.66
CA ARG A 213 19.05 -14.98 -11.10
C ARG A 213 18.41 -13.77 -11.77
N TRP A 214 17.48 -13.99 -12.70
CA TRP A 214 16.74 -12.93 -13.38
C TRP A 214 15.98 -12.03 -12.39
N PHE A 215 15.34 -12.61 -11.36
CA PHE A 215 14.68 -11.80 -10.33
C PHE A 215 15.65 -10.88 -9.57
N ILE A 216 16.85 -11.35 -9.25
CA ILE A 216 17.86 -10.57 -8.55
C ILE A 216 18.46 -9.50 -9.48
N GLU A 217 18.87 -9.90 -10.67
CA GLU A 217 19.67 -9.07 -11.58
C GLU A 217 18.83 -8.09 -12.40
N ASP A 218 17.64 -8.50 -12.84
CA ASP A 218 16.80 -7.72 -13.76
C ASP A 218 15.54 -7.13 -13.09
N TRP A 219 14.93 -7.83 -12.13
CA TRP A 219 13.72 -7.32 -11.46
C TRP A 219 14.02 -6.41 -10.27
N ALA A 220 14.89 -6.85 -9.35
CA ALA A 220 15.16 -6.13 -8.10
C ALA A 220 16.22 -5.02 -8.24
N ARG A 221 17.26 -5.24 -9.05
CA ARG A 221 18.39 -4.28 -9.14
C ARG A 221 18.04 -2.91 -9.73
N PRO A 222 17.25 -2.79 -10.83
CA PRO A 222 17.05 -1.49 -11.47
C PRO A 222 15.99 -0.62 -10.79
N LYS A 223 15.28 -1.15 -9.79
CA LYS A 223 14.09 -0.52 -9.26
C LYS A 223 13.93 -0.91 -7.79
N ASP A 224 13.80 0.05 -6.88
CA ASP A 224 13.68 -0.20 -5.44
C ASP A 224 12.32 0.25 -4.86
N THR A 225 11.38 0.72 -5.69
CA THR A 225 10.07 1.20 -5.27
C THR A 225 8.94 0.18 -5.40
N PHE A 226 7.99 0.23 -4.46
CA PHE A 226 6.69 -0.43 -4.45
C PHE A 226 5.63 0.61 -4.85
N ASP A 227 5.15 0.53 -6.08
CA ASP A 227 4.29 1.55 -6.69
C ASP A 227 2.92 0.96 -7.03
N PRO A 228 1.84 1.24 -6.27
CA PRO A 228 0.61 0.48 -6.39
C PRO A 228 -0.25 0.83 -7.61
N LEU A 229 0.07 1.89 -8.34
CA LEU A 229 -0.79 2.46 -9.38
C LEU A 229 -0.36 2.05 -10.78
N THR A 230 -1.32 1.53 -11.56
CA THR A 230 -1.24 1.46 -13.02
C THR A 230 -1.93 2.70 -13.59
N ILE A 231 -1.33 3.32 -14.62
CA ILE A 231 -1.91 4.48 -15.31
C ILE A 231 -2.32 4.09 -16.72
N ILE A 232 -3.59 4.33 -17.06
CA ILE A 232 -4.16 4.06 -18.36
C ILE A 232 -4.47 5.36 -19.09
N ASP A 233 -3.97 5.46 -20.31
CA ASP A 233 -4.38 6.46 -21.28
C ASP A 233 -5.76 6.08 -21.83
N VAL A 234 -6.76 6.93 -21.58
CA VAL A 234 -8.16 6.59 -21.90
C VAL A 234 -8.46 6.52 -23.39
N GLN A 235 -7.72 7.22 -24.25
CA GLN A 235 -7.97 7.18 -25.69
C GLN A 235 -7.31 5.97 -26.32
N LEU A 236 -6.09 5.65 -25.87
CA LEU A 236 -5.35 4.50 -26.37
C LEU A 236 -5.83 3.19 -25.75
N GLY A 237 -6.45 3.24 -24.57
CA GLY A 237 -6.79 2.06 -23.77
C GLY A 237 -5.54 1.29 -23.32
N GLN A 238 -4.38 1.95 -23.32
CA GLN A 238 -3.07 1.35 -23.06
C GLN A 238 -2.52 1.79 -21.71
N ARG A 239 -1.76 0.89 -21.09
CA ARG A 239 -0.96 1.18 -19.90
C ARG A 239 0.18 2.11 -20.30
N VAL A 240 0.16 3.36 -19.85
CA VAL A 240 1.27 4.31 -20.01
C VAL A 240 2.22 4.28 -18.83
N TRP A 241 1.73 3.81 -17.68
CA TRP A 241 2.55 3.45 -16.53
C TRP A 241 2.01 2.14 -15.95
N MET A 242 2.90 1.33 -15.41
CA MET A 242 2.53 0.07 -14.79
C MET A 242 2.91 0.08 -13.33
N SER A 243 2.03 -0.48 -12.49
CA SER A 243 2.33 -0.69 -11.08
C SER A 243 3.56 -1.57 -10.89
N ARG A 244 4.04 -1.55 -9.66
CA ARG A 244 5.12 -2.40 -9.17
C ARG A 244 4.75 -2.97 -7.81
N MET A 245 3.91 -3.99 -7.85
CA MET A 245 3.43 -4.74 -6.69
C MET A 245 3.74 -6.23 -6.82
N CYS A 246 3.31 -7.01 -5.83
CA CYS A 246 3.34 -8.47 -5.82
C CYS A 246 2.77 -9.10 -7.11
N HIS A 247 1.63 -8.61 -7.61
CA HIS A 247 1.01 -9.11 -8.85
C HIS A 247 1.82 -8.79 -10.10
N ASP A 248 2.57 -7.69 -10.12
CA ASP A 248 3.47 -7.37 -11.22
C ASP A 248 4.69 -8.29 -11.21
N LEU A 249 5.23 -8.62 -10.03
CA LEU A 249 6.26 -9.67 -9.91
C LEU A 249 5.77 -10.98 -10.51
N VAL A 250 4.54 -11.39 -10.20
CA VAL A 250 3.95 -12.62 -10.75
C VAL A 250 3.76 -12.51 -12.27
N GLU A 251 3.20 -11.41 -12.79
CA GLU A 251 3.03 -11.21 -14.24
C GLU A 251 4.39 -11.37 -14.94
N TYR A 252 5.41 -10.61 -14.53
CA TYR A 252 6.71 -10.66 -15.20
C TYR A 252 7.46 -11.97 -15.00
N GLY A 253 7.34 -12.60 -13.82
CA GLY A 253 7.91 -13.91 -13.56
C GLY A 253 7.32 -14.97 -14.49
N LEU A 254 5.99 -15.01 -14.63
CA LEU A 254 5.34 -15.91 -15.60
C LEU A 254 5.76 -15.62 -17.04
N LYS A 255 5.95 -14.34 -17.40
CA LYS A 255 6.48 -13.96 -18.72
C LYS A 255 7.83 -14.61 -18.95
N LYS A 256 8.75 -14.42 -18.01
CA LYS A 256 10.12 -14.92 -18.09
C LYS A 256 10.15 -16.44 -18.17
N ILE A 257 9.29 -17.12 -17.40
CA ILE A 257 9.11 -18.57 -17.47
C ILE A 257 8.67 -19.02 -18.86
N SER A 258 7.70 -18.34 -19.47
CA SER A 258 7.28 -18.62 -20.85
C SER A 258 8.39 -18.35 -21.88
N GLU A 259 9.20 -17.31 -21.68
CA GLU A 259 10.37 -17.01 -22.52
C GLU A 259 11.43 -18.13 -22.47
N MET A 260 11.55 -18.82 -21.33
CA MET A 260 12.38 -20.02 -21.16
C MET A 260 11.80 -21.28 -21.83
N GLY A 261 10.68 -21.16 -22.55
CA GLY A 261 10.02 -22.27 -23.26
C GLY A 261 9.13 -23.14 -22.40
N VAL A 262 8.84 -22.74 -21.15
CA VAL A 262 7.94 -23.47 -20.27
C VAL A 262 6.49 -23.24 -20.72
N HIS A 263 5.73 -24.33 -20.87
CA HIS A 263 4.31 -24.23 -21.17
C HIS A 263 3.51 -23.96 -19.90
N LEU A 264 2.81 -22.80 -19.87
CA LEU A 264 1.99 -22.38 -18.75
C LEU A 264 0.51 -22.65 -19.02
N ARG A 265 -0.10 -23.48 -18.17
CA ARG A 265 -1.52 -23.82 -18.20
C ARG A 265 -2.06 -23.89 -16.76
N PRO A 266 -2.73 -22.83 -16.27
CA PRO A 266 -3.26 -22.82 -14.92
C PRO A 266 -4.43 -23.79 -14.81
N GLU A 267 -4.49 -24.54 -13.70
CA GLU A 267 -5.57 -25.50 -13.42
C GLU A 267 -6.94 -24.82 -13.29
N ARG A 268 -6.96 -23.55 -12.89
CA ARG A 268 -8.15 -22.70 -12.78
C ARG A 268 -7.84 -21.27 -13.20
N PRO A 269 -8.85 -20.45 -13.57
CA PRO A 269 -8.62 -19.04 -13.89
C PRO A 269 -7.89 -18.33 -12.74
N LEU A 270 -6.87 -17.55 -13.09
CA LEU A 270 -6.15 -16.70 -12.15
C LEU A 270 -6.73 -15.30 -12.23
N LEU A 271 -6.87 -14.66 -11.09
CA LEU A 271 -7.39 -13.30 -10.95
C LEU A 271 -6.33 -12.45 -10.24
N ARG A 272 -6.42 -11.14 -10.39
CA ARG A 272 -5.48 -10.21 -9.76
C ARG A 272 -6.09 -8.84 -9.56
N ASP A 273 -5.58 -8.16 -8.55
CA ASP A 273 -5.98 -6.81 -8.19
C ASP A 273 -5.23 -5.77 -9.02
N HIS A 274 -5.95 -4.77 -9.51
CA HIS A 274 -5.44 -3.63 -10.28
C HIS A 274 -5.99 -2.34 -9.69
N ILE A 275 -5.10 -1.44 -9.31
CA ILE A 275 -5.47 -0.07 -8.98
C ILE A 275 -5.10 0.80 -10.17
N THR A 276 -6.12 1.29 -10.86
CA THR A 276 -5.96 1.99 -12.14
C THR A 276 -6.32 3.46 -11.99
N VAL A 277 -5.44 4.35 -12.43
CA VAL A 277 -5.71 5.77 -12.64
C VAL A 277 -5.88 6.04 -14.12
N TYR A 278 -6.91 6.81 -14.48
CA TYR A 278 -7.25 7.13 -15.86
C TYR A 278 -6.82 8.54 -16.20
N VAL A 279 -6.05 8.70 -17.26
CA VAL A 279 -5.46 9.97 -17.65
C VAL A 279 -5.76 10.30 -19.09
N LYS A 280 -5.81 11.60 -19.39
CA LYS A 280 -5.92 12.10 -20.75
C LYS A 280 -4.69 11.70 -21.58
N PRO A 281 -4.82 11.54 -22.89
CA PRO A 281 -3.73 11.08 -23.72
C PRO A 281 -2.51 11.99 -23.71
N GLY A 282 -1.33 11.41 -23.53
CA GLY A 282 -0.06 12.14 -23.46
C GLY A 282 0.06 13.13 -22.28
N SER A 283 -0.82 13.05 -21.28
CA SER A 283 -0.83 14.00 -20.16
C SER A 283 0.14 13.67 -19.04
N LEU A 284 0.67 12.44 -18.98
CA LEU A 284 1.64 12.04 -17.96
C LEU A 284 3.00 12.70 -18.26
N LYS A 285 3.41 13.65 -17.42
CA LYS A 285 4.65 14.42 -17.62
C LYS A 285 5.52 14.40 -16.38
N LEU A 286 6.81 14.18 -16.59
CA LEU A 286 7.81 14.22 -15.54
C LEU A 286 7.93 15.65 -14.98
N ILE A 287 7.89 15.77 -13.66
CA ILE A 287 8.10 17.01 -12.93
C ILE A 287 9.49 16.99 -12.31
N ASP A 288 10.37 17.87 -12.77
CA ASP A 288 11.61 18.15 -12.04
C ASP A 288 11.36 19.15 -10.90
N VAL A 289 11.38 18.65 -9.67
CA VAL A 289 11.24 19.45 -8.44
C VAL A 289 12.55 20.09 -8.00
N ARG A 290 13.71 19.62 -8.47
CA ARG A 290 15.02 20.15 -8.07
C ARG A 290 15.30 21.47 -8.76
N GLU A 291 14.99 21.54 -10.06
CA GLU A 291 15.37 22.68 -10.88
C GLU A 291 14.33 23.81 -10.86
N ASN A 292 13.05 23.50 -10.63
CA ASN A 292 11.96 24.45 -10.87
C ASN A 292 11.12 24.74 -9.61
N ALA A 293 11.14 26.00 -9.14
CA ALA A 293 10.38 26.44 -7.98
C ALA A 293 8.84 26.40 -8.19
N PHE A 294 8.37 26.58 -9.43
CA PHE A 294 6.96 26.43 -9.75
C PHE A 294 6.51 24.98 -9.59
N ASN A 295 7.33 24.04 -10.08
CA ASN A 295 7.10 22.61 -9.93
C ASN A 295 7.05 22.20 -8.45
N ARG A 296 8.00 22.68 -7.63
CA ARG A 296 7.96 22.46 -6.18
C ARG A 296 6.66 22.94 -5.55
N ARG A 297 6.21 24.15 -5.90
CA ARG A 297 4.93 24.70 -5.42
C ARG A 297 3.72 23.89 -5.90
N ALA A 298 3.75 23.34 -7.11
CA ALA A 298 2.68 22.47 -7.61
C ALA A 298 2.60 21.18 -6.76
N VAL A 299 3.73 20.50 -6.56
CA VAL A 299 3.83 19.32 -5.69
C VAL A 299 3.38 19.63 -4.27
N ALA A 300 3.86 20.72 -3.68
CA ALA A 300 3.49 21.13 -2.33
C ALA A 300 1.98 21.41 -2.18
N ARG A 301 1.35 22.06 -3.18
CA ARG A 301 -0.10 22.32 -3.17
C ARG A 301 -0.89 21.03 -3.23
N PHE A 302 -0.55 20.12 -4.15
CA PHE A 302 -1.18 18.80 -4.21
C PHE A 302 -1.02 18.04 -2.89
N MET A 303 0.20 18.01 -2.34
CA MET A 303 0.50 17.31 -1.10
C MET A 303 -0.28 17.84 0.10
N ARG A 304 -0.54 19.15 0.19
CA ARG A 304 -1.39 19.69 1.25
C ARG A 304 -2.81 19.14 1.22
N VAL A 305 -3.37 18.95 0.02
CA VAL A 305 -4.68 18.29 -0.11
C VAL A 305 -4.54 16.82 0.22
N TYR A 306 -3.52 16.15 -0.32
CA TYR A 306 -3.23 14.74 -0.06
C TYR A 306 -3.16 14.40 1.43
N LEU A 307 -2.41 15.19 2.21
CA LEU A 307 -2.21 14.99 3.65
C LEU A 307 -3.55 14.99 4.43
N ASN A 308 -4.53 15.78 3.99
CA ASN A 308 -5.86 15.82 4.62
C ASN A 308 -6.72 14.58 4.34
N PHE A 309 -6.38 13.80 3.31
CA PHE A 309 -7.06 12.56 2.93
C PHE A 309 -6.36 11.31 3.46
N ILE A 310 -5.18 11.45 4.07
CA ILE A 310 -4.43 10.29 4.59
C ILE A 310 -5.28 9.42 5.51
N PRO A 311 -5.96 9.93 6.56
CA PRO A 311 -6.76 9.11 7.46
C PRO A 311 -7.74 8.20 6.73
N GLN A 312 -8.49 8.77 5.78
CA GLN A 312 -9.46 8.05 4.96
C GLN A 312 -8.77 7.05 4.03
N LEU A 313 -7.66 7.43 3.39
CA LEU A 313 -6.88 6.53 2.55
C LEU A 313 -6.31 5.33 3.32
N ARG A 314 -6.01 5.48 4.62
CA ARG A 314 -5.58 4.37 5.49
C ARG A 314 -6.70 3.37 5.70
N GLU A 315 -7.92 3.88 5.89
CA GLU A 315 -9.11 3.05 6.08
C GLU A 315 -9.46 2.35 4.77
N GLN A 316 -9.59 3.11 3.69
CA GLN A 316 -9.95 2.62 2.36
C GLN A 316 -9.34 3.48 1.25
N PHE A 317 -8.48 2.87 0.44
CA PHE A 317 -7.97 3.38 -0.84
C PHE A 317 -9.05 3.90 -1.81
N ILE A 318 -10.32 3.49 -1.69
CA ILE A 318 -11.41 4.05 -2.52
C ILE A 318 -11.53 5.57 -2.37
N HIS A 319 -11.13 6.11 -1.20
CA HIS A 319 -11.08 7.56 -0.94
C HIS A 319 -10.01 8.31 -1.76
N ALA A 320 -9.14 7.60 -2.49
CA ALA A 320 -8.28 8.22 -3.49
C ALA A 320 -9.11 8.92 -4.57
N ARG A 321 -10.33 8.45 -4.84
CA ARG A 321 -11.25 9.12 -5.76
C ARG A 321 -11.70 10.47 -5.22
N ASP A 322 -12.06 10.53 -3.95
CA ASP A 322 -12.53 11.77 -3.30
C ASP A 322 -11.41 12.80 -3.21
N LEU A 323 -10.19 12.34 -2.91
CA LEU A 323 -8.99 13.15 -3.02
C LEU A 323 -8.84 13.75 -4.43
N LEU A 324 -8.89 12.92 -5.47
CA LEU A 324 -8.70 13.38 -6.85
C LEU A 324 -9.79 14.37 -7.27
N ARG A 325 -11.05 14.13 -6.88
CA ARG A 325 -12.14 15.10 -7.07
C ARG A 325 -11.85 16.43 -6.40
N LYS A 326 -11.42 16.40 -5.14
CA LYS A 326 -11.14 17.62 -4.40
C LYS A 326 -10.00 18.40 -5.02
N VAL A 327 -8.95 17.72 -5.45
CA VAL A 327 -7.81 18.29 -6.19
C VAL A 327 -8.29 18.98 -7.47
N LEU A 328 -9.09 18.28 -8.30
CA LEU A 328 -9.63 18.85 -9.53
C LEU A 328 -10.59 20.03 -9.30
N ALA A 329 -11.46 19.94 -8.28
CA ALA A 329 -12.38 21.02 -7.92
C ALA A 329 -11.66 22.27 -7.38
N MET A 330 -10.42 22.13 -6.93
CA MET A 330 -9.54 23.23 -6.51
C MET A 330 -8.68 23.77 -7.67
N ASP A 331 -8.91 23.32 -8.91
CA ASP A 331 -8.10 23.65 -10.09
C ASP A 331 -6.61 23.32 -9.89
N LEU A 332 -6.36 22.21 -9.18
CA LEU A 332 -5.02 21.65 -9.00
C LEU A 332 -4.83 20.45 -9.93
N ILE A 333 -3.61 20.29 -10.43
CA ILE A 333 -3.21 19.14 -11.23
C ILE A 333 -2.84 17.99 -10.27
N PRO A 334 -3.43 16.79 -10.42
CA PRO A 334 -3.00 15.61 -9.68
C PRO A 334 -1.54 15.26 -9.93
N ILE A 335 -0.84 14.86 -8.85
CA ILE A 335 0.58 14.52 -8.90
C ILE A 335 0.77 13.10 -8.35
N GLY A 336 1.47 12.27 -9.11
CA GLY A 336 1.91 10.94 -8.70
C GLY A 336 3.41 10.91 -8.40
N TYR A 337 3.83 9.98 -7.54
CA TYR A 337 5.23 9.68 -7.31
C TYR A 337 5.50 8.22 -7.66
N PHE A 338 6.36 7.99 -8.64
CA PHE A 338 6.64 6.66 -9.16
C PHE A 338 8.12 6.52 -9.46
N MET A 339 8.73 5.39 -9.11
CA MET A 339 10.15 5.12 -9.38
C MET A 339 11.10 6.27 -8.99
N GLY A 340 10.85 6.91 -7.84
CA GLY A 340 11.71 7.98 -7.35
C GLY A 340 11.44 9.37 -7.94
N GLN A 341 10.45 9.51 -8.82
CA GLN A 341 10.19 10.72 -9.60
C GLN A 341 8.73 11.19 -9.47
N TYR A 342 8.52 12.51 -9.59
CA TYR A 342 7.18 13.10 -9.58
C TYR A 342 6.64 13.24 -11.00
N TYR A 343 5.35 12.98 -11.18
CA TYR A 343 4.66 13.14 -12.44
C TYR A 343 3.38 13.93 -12.25
N GLU A 344 3.09 14.85 -13.15
CA GLU A 344 1.74 15.42 -13.29
C GLU A 344 0.94 14.54 -14.24
N ALA A 345 -0.36 14.43 -13.97
CA ALA A 345 -1.27 13.70 -14.82
C ALA A 345 -2.62 14.44 -14.89
N GLU A 346 -3.13 14.64 -16.10
CA GLU A 346 -4.46 15.18 -16.32
C GLU A 346 -5.47 14.03 -16.15
N VAL A 347 -5.83 13.75 -14.91
CA VAL A 347 -6.72 12.64 -14.53
C VAL A 347 -8.15 12.91 -15.01
N VAL A 348 -8.79 11.89 -15.57
CA VAL A 348 -10.13 11.97 -16.15
C VAL A 348 -11.04 10.88 -15.56
N PRO A 349 -12.38 11.04 -15.56
CA PRO A 349 -13.31 10.02 -15.09
C PRO A 349 -13.02 8.62 -15.67
N PRO A 350 -13.11 7.55 -14.86
CA PRO A 350 -13.63 7.49 -13.48
C PRO A 350 -12.62 7.93 -12.39
N LEU A 351 -11.52 8.59 -12.78
CA LEU A 351 -10.40 9.03 -11.95
C LEU A 351 -9.53 7.86 -11.52
N VAL A 352 -10.01 7.09 -10.55
CA VAL A 352 -9.34 5.89 -10.05
C VAL A 352 -10.36 4.77 -9.95
N ASN A 353 -9.95 3.56 -10.31
CA ASN A 353 -10.78 2.38 -10.19
C ASN A 353 -9.95 1.22 -9.66
N TYR A 354 -10.58 0.43 -8.80
CA TYR A 354 -10.02 -0.82 -8.32
C TYR A 354 -10.70 -1.94 -9.10
N CYS A 355 -9.91 -2.83 -9.72
CA CYS A 355 -10.44 -3.91 -10.52
C CYS A 355 -9.82 -5.25 -10.13
N TYR A 356 -10.66 -6.27 -10.03
CA TYR A 356 -10.24 -7.66 -10.00
C TYR A 356 -10.36 -8.23 -11.41
N VAL A 357 -9.23 -8.47 -12.05
CA VAL A 357 -9.14 -8.84 -13.48
C VAL A 357 -8.45 -10.19 -13.67
N PRO A 358 -8.80 -10.97 -14.70
CA PRO A 358 -8.08 -12.18 -15.04
C PRO A 358 -6.60 -11.92 -15.35
N LEU A 359 -5.72 -12.64 -14.66
CA LEU A 359 -4.30 -12.72 -15.00
C LEU A 359 -4.16 -13.65 -16.21
N ARG A 360 -4.00 -13.06 -17.39
CA ARG A 360 -3.80 -13.82 -18.63
C ARG A 360 -2.41 -14.45 -18.62
N MET A 361 -2.34 -15.75 -18.90
CA MET A 361 -1.06 -16.40 -19.13
C MET A 361 -0.33 -15.76 -20.32
N PRO A 362 0.99 -15.56 -20.22
CA PRO A 362 1.77 -15.11 -21.35
C PRO A 362 1.73 -16.16 -22.46
N ARG A 363 1.66 -15.70 -23.71
CA ARG A 363 1.73 -16.57 -24.88
C ARG A 363 2.95 -16.22 -25.71
N ARG A 364 3.60 -17.25 -26.24
CA ARG A 364 4.66 -17.09 -27.22
C ARG A 364 4.06 -16.98 -28.61
N LEU A 365 4.42 -15.94 -29.35
CA LEU A 365 4.05 -15.74 -30.74
C LEU A 365 4.99 -16.54 -31.65
N ALA A 366 4.62 -16.67 -32.93
CA ALA A 366 5.39 -17.42 -33.92
C ALA A 366 6.79 -16.85 -34.16
N ASP A 367 6.98 -15.55 -33.95
CA ASP A 367 8.29 -14.87 -34.01
C ASP A 367 9.16 -15.08 -32.76
N GLY A 368 8.68 -15.88 -31.80
CA GLY A 368 9.36 -16.18 -30.55
C GLY A 368 9.15 -15.15 -29.45
N THR A 369 8.48 -14.02 -29.71
CA THR A 369 8.19 -12.99 -28.70
C THR A 369 7.12 -13.48 -27.72
N THR A 370 7.25 -13.08 -26.45
CA THR A 370 6.27 -13.41 -25.41
C THR A 370 5.44 -12.18 -25.09
N VAL A 371 4.13 -12.28 -25.27
CA VAL A 371 3.18 -11.19 -25.03
C VAL A 371 2.15 -11.58 -23.98
N PHE A 372 1.79 -10.61 -23.14
CA PHE A 372 0.54 -10.67 -22.41
C PHE A 372 -0.62 -10.30 -23.33
N GLY A 373 -1.76 -10.96 -23.17
CA GLY A 373 -2.99 -10.40 -23.71
C GLY A 373 -3.23 -9.03 -23.07
N GLY A 374 -3.78 -8.07 -23.83
CA GLY A 374 -4.08 -6.74 -23.31
C GLY A 374 -4.84 -6.79 -21.98
N VAL A 375 -4.44 -5.94 -21.03
CA VAL A 375 -5.15 -5.77 -19.77
C VAL A 375 -6.42 -5.02 -20.07
N ASP A 376 -7.50 -5.77 -20.15
CA ASP A 376 -8.78 -5.25 -20.61
C ASP A 376 -9.57 -4.69 -19.42
N ALA A 377 -8.93 -3.79 -18.66
CA ALA A 377 -9.53 -3.17 -17.46
C ALA A 377 -10.84 -2.43 -17.81
N MET A 378 -10.97 -1.98 -19.07
CA MET A 378 -12.15 -1.33 -19.61
C MET A 378 -13.21 -2.30 -20.17
N ASN A 379 -12.93 -3.60 -20.29
CA ASN A 379 -13.90 -4.56 -20.81
C ASN A 379 -14.75 -5.17 -19.71
N ARG A 380 -16.00 -4.72 -19.71
CA ARG A 380 -17.06 -5.05 -18.74
C ARG A 380 -17.35 -6.54 -18.62
N ASN A 381 -17.13 -7.32 -19.68
CA ASN A 381 -17.37 -8.76 -19.65
C ASN A 381 -16.21 -9.53 -19.01
N ARG A 382 -15.11 -8.84 -18.69
CA ARG A 382 -13.85 -9.46 -18.26
C ARG A 382 -13.24 -8.82 -17.02
N SER A 383 -13.69 -7.64 -16.59
CA SER A 383 -13.19 -6.98 -15.37
C SER A 383 -14.30 -6.79 -14.33
N LEU A 384 -14.02 -7.17 -13.08
CA LEU A 384 -14.84 -6.83 -11.94
C LEU A 384 -14.26 -5.56 -11.31
N CYS A 385 -14.75 -4.39 -11.73
CA CYS A 385 -14.26 -3.11 -11.25
C CYS A 385 -15.24 -2.45 -10.27
N ALA A 386 -14.71 -1.82 -9.21
CA ALA A 386 -15.51 -1.31 -8.07
C ALA A 386 -16.55 -0.30 -8.57
N LEU A 387 -16.17 0.41 -9.63
CA LEU A 387 -17.01 1.35 -10.33
C LEU A 387 -17.20 0.79 -11.73
N GLN A 388 -18.35 0.16 -11.97
CA GLN A 388 -18.82 -0.07 -13.34
C GLN A 388 -19.02 1.32 -14.00
N ASN A 389 -18.44 1.53 -15.18
CA ASN A 389 -18.52 2.78 -15.96
C ASN A 389 -19.89 2.99 -16.63
N GLU A 390 -20.96 2.48 -16.04
CA GLU A 390 -22.34 2.64 -16.51
C GLU A 390 -23.28 2.84 -15.34
N ASP A 391 -24.44 3.35 -15.70
CA ASP A 391 -25.59 3.41 -14.83
C ASP A 391 -26.01 1.98 -14.45
N VAL A 392 -26.15 1.71 -13.15
CA VAL A 392 -26.57 0.39 -12.67
C VAL A 392 -28.07 0.42 -12.47
N THR A 393 -28.78 -0.43 -13.21
CA THR A 393 -30.21 -0.62 -13.02
C THR A 393 -30.44 -1.62 -11.88
N LEU A 394 -31.00 -1.14 -10.77
CA LEU A 394 -31.52 -1.99 -9.70
C LEU A 394 -33.05 -1.92 -9.77
N ASP A 395 -33.67 -3.03 -10.14
CA ASP A 395 -35.09 -3.14 -10.47
C ASP A 395 -35.52 -2.11 -11.54
N ASN A 396 -36.23 -1.04 -11.14
CA ASN A 396 -36.74 0.02 -12.01
C ASN A 396 -35.98 1.36 -11.84
N VAL A 397 -34.90 1.38 -11.08
CA VAL A 397 -34.10 2.59 -10.84
C VAL A 397 -32.76 2.44 -11.51
N THR A 398 -32.53 3.26 -12.54
CA THR A 398 -31.22 3.43 -13.18
C THR A 398 -30.41 4.38 -12.31
N LEU A 399 -29.51 3.85 -11.49
CA LEU A 399 -28.56 4.67 -10.74
C LEU A 399 -27.45 5.09 -11.68
N THR A 400 -27.43 6.36 -12.09
CA THR A 400 -26.35 6.82 -12.94
C THR A 400 -25.00 6.66 -12.27
N LEU A 401 -23.92 6.64 -13.04
CA LEU A 401 -22.57 6.68 -12.44
C LEU A 401 -22.47 7.82 -11.43
N GLU A 402 -23.09 8.97 -11.72
CA GLU A 402 -23.17 10.15 -10.85
C GLU A 402 -24.06 9.91 -9.61
N ASP A 403 -25.22 9.28 -9.75
CA ASP A 403 -26.11 8.93 -8.62
C ASP A 403 -25.47 7.93 -7.66
N ARG A 404 -24.74 6.94 -8.18
CA ARG A 404 -23.98 5.98 -7.37
C ARG A 404 -22.87 6.65 -6.58
N LEU A 405 -22.40 7.80 -7.07
CA LEU A 405 -21.34 8.57 -6.44
C LEU A 405 -21.89 9.56 -5.41
N ILE A 406 -23.05 10.15 -5.66
CA ILE A 406 -23.78 11.01 -4.71
C ILE A 406 -24.40 10.17 -3.57
N MET A 407 -24.89 8.97 -3.86
CA MET A 407 -25.33 8.03 -2.82
C MET A 407 -24.19 7.59 -1.91
N LEU A 408 -22.97 7.47 -2.45
CA LEU A 408 -21.76 7.24 -1.67
C LEU A 408 -21.49 8.41 -0.70
N GLU A 409 -21.60 9.64 -1.20
CA GLU A 409 -21.44 10.87 -0.41
C GLU A 409 -22.46 10.94 0.73
N ASN A 410 -23.74 10.63 0.46
CA ASN A 410 -24.76 10.64 1.51
C ASN A 410 -24.61 9.50 2.52
N TYR A 411 -24.16 8.30 2.10
CA TYR A 411 -23.95 7.20 3.05
C TYR A 411 -22.75 7.47 3.97
N VAL A 412 -21.70 8.13 3.46
CA VAL A 412 -20.51 8.50 4.23
C VAL A 412 -20.74 9.75 5.07
N ASP A 413 -21.47 10.76 4.58
CA ASP A 413 -21.83 11.94 5.39
C ASP A 413 -22.80 11.58 6.51
N VAL A 414 -23.76 10.67 6.28
CA VAL A 414 -24.74 10.27 7.29
C VAL A 414 -24.13 9.36 8.38
N PHE A 415 -23.10 8.55 8.07
CA PHE A 415 -22.45 7.70 9.07
C PHE A 415 -21.17 8.29 9.68
N PHE A 416 -20.36 9.03 8.92
CA PHE A 416 -19.05 9.52 9.39
C PHE A 416 -19.00 11.04 9.64
N ASN A 417 -19.97 11.81 9.16
CA ASN A 417 -20.20 13.20 9.58
C ASN A 417 -21.33 13.33 10.62
N ALA A 418 -21.89 12.20 11.09
CA ALA A 418 -22.52 12.14 12.40
C ALA A 418 -21.49 12.51 13.50
N PRO A 419 -21.90 13.17 14.60
CA PRO A 419 -21.02 13.97 15.46
C PRO A 419 -20.16 13.13 16.40
N GLU A 420 -19.19 12.38 15.86
CA GLU A 420 -18.19 11.66 16.65
C GLU A 420 -16.83 12.36 16.69
N ARG A 421 -16.56 13.35 15.81
CA ARG A 421 -15.23 13.97 15.76
C ARG A 421 -14.92 15.00 16.84
N ARG A 422 -15.86 15.33 17.75
CA ARG A 422 -15.57 16.22 18.89
C ARG A 422 -16.42 15.89 20.14
N PRO A 423 -15.87 15.21 21.16
CA PRO A 423 -16.63 14.82 22.37
C PRO A 423 -17.24 16.02 23.13
N GLN A 424 -16.63 17.20 23.00
CA GLN A 424 -17.16 18.46 23.55
C GLN A 424 -18.47 18.92 22.88
N TYR A 425 -18.67 18.68 21.59
CA TYR A 425 -19.93 19.02 20.90
C TYR A 425 -21.01 17.96 21.11
N ARG A 426 -20.64 16.71 21.42
CA ARG A 426 -21.60 15.66 21.82
C ARG A 426 -22.31 16.04 23.13
N ARG A 427 -21.60 16.61 24.11
CA ARG A 427 -22.24 17.14 25.34
C ARG A 427 -23.16 18.30 25.02
N VAL A 428 -22.73 19.27 24.22
CA VAL A 428 -23.56 20.43 23.85
C VAL A 428 -24.79 20.00 23.05
N PHE A 429 -24.65 19.07 22.11
CA PHE A 429 -25.75 18.54 21.30
C PHE A 429 -26.73 17.70 22.14
N MET A 430 -26.25 16.87 23.07
CA MET A 430 -27.14 16.14 24.00
C MET A 430 -27.85 17.08 24.98
N ILE A 431 -27.19 18.15 25.43
CA ILE A 431 -27.82 19.18 26.28
C ILE A 431 -28.89 19.94 25.48
N LEU A 432 -28.59 20.38 24.25
CA LEU A 432 -29.54 21.12 23.42
C LEU A 432 -30.74 20.25 23.00
N SER A 433 -30.49 19.02 22.55
CA SER A 433 -31.57 18.10 22.16
C SER A 433 -32.41 17.66 23.35
N GLY A 434 -31.78 17.39 24.51
CA GLY A 434 -32.50 17.11 25.77
C GLY A 434 -33.33 18.29 26.25
N THR A 435 -32.81 19.52 26.16
CA THR A 435 -33.54 20.74 26.55
C THR A 435 -34.73 20.98 25.63
N LEU A 436 -34.56 20.80 24.32
CA LEU A 436 -35.63 20.94 23.33
C LEU A 436 -36.74 19.91 23.56
N PHE A 437 -36.37 18.66 23.85
CA PHE A 437 -37.31 17.59 24.18
C PHE A 437 -38.11 17.87 25.45
N CYS A 438 -37.45 18.34 26.52
CA CYS A 438 -38.14 18.75 27.76
C CYS A 438 -39.09 19.92 27.52
N LEU A 439 -38.71 20.91 26.70
CA LEU A 439 -39.57 22.02 26.30
C LEU A 439 -40.80 21.55 25.52
N LEU A 440 -40.64 20.60 24.60
CA LEU A 440 -41.76 20.02 23.86
C LEU A 440 -42.72 19.26 24.77
N ILE A 441 -42.21 18.47 25.72
CA ILE A 441 -43.05 17.78 26.72
C ILE A 441 -43.78 18.77 27.62
N ALA A 442 -43.08 19.80 28.12
CA ALA A 442 -43.70 20.83 28.96
C ALA A 442 -44.78 21.60 28.20
N THR A 443 -44.53 21.92 26.93
CA THR A 443 -45.51 22.60 26.06
C THR A 443 -46.71 21.71 25.78
N ALA A 444 -46.50 20.43 25.46
CA ALA A 444 -47.57 19.45 25.27
C ALA A 444 -48.40 19.28 26.56
N TYR A 445 -47.74 19.20 27.73
CA TYR A 445 -48.40 19.15 29.02
C TYR A 445 -49.24 20.40 29.30
N LEU A 446 -48.72 21.60 29.02
CA LEU A 446 -49.45 22.86 29.18
C LEU A 446 -50.65 22.96 28.23
N ILE A 447 -50.51 22.47 26.99
CA ILE A 447 -51.61 22.39 26.01
C ILE A 447 -52.69 21.43 26.50
N MET A 448 -52.31 20.25 27.01
CA MET A 448 -53.27 19.29 27.57
C MET A 448 -53.94 19.82 28.83
N ARG A 449 -53.20 20.51 29.72
CA ARG A 449 -53.74 21.10 30.95
C ARG A 449 -54.74 22.23 30.67
N LYS A 450 -54.61 22.97 29.57
CA LYS A 450 -55.60 23.99 29.16
C LYS A 450 -56.89 23.41 28.56
N ARG A 451 -56.92 22.11 28.25
CA ARG A 451 -58.10 21.41 27.72
C ARG A 451 -58.91 20.65 28.77
N ILE A 452 -58.42 20.60 30.01
CA ILE A 452 -59.14 20.15 31.21
C ILE A 452 -59.56 21.40 31.97
#